data_AF-A0A0P0YRH0-F1
#
_entry.id   AF-A0A0P0YRH0-F1
#
_cell.length_a   1.000
_cell.length_b   1.000
_cell.length_c   1.000
_cell.angle_alpha   90.00
_cell.angle_beta   90.00
_cell.angle_gamma   90.00
#
_symmetry.space_group_name_H-M   'P 1'
#
loop_
_entity.id
_entity.type
_entity.pdbx_description
1 polymer ?
#
loop_
_entity_poly.entity_id
_entity_poly.type
_entity_poly.pdbx_seq_one_letter_code
_entity_poly.pdbx_strand_id
1 'polypeptide(L)'
;MAILNAIKNFSIHKGKLTSPLFTFCFIWFGVFILYTLSLSDLLIFPISEIAVTVTIIIVPFLVGYSLFTSINKLAPKKKIDVKYSVVDFNTGAAKVLRKTRNLTFIFFALVLVEIAIAGYIPLISMATGRTVSQFAFGIPSLHGFVLAFGCLLVASNYYDYICFKNKKSLWFTFFIISIFVLLVTRKMIMVSFIQLGMIHLITTKIRPKTIFLVVLSVLLVFLLFGYIGDIRTGRQLFIQLAHPSFEYPDWMPSGFMWAYIYIVTPIVNLTNAIHMGQTDTNLNFLCSLLPKVARGALECVVTDEDAFARSYQISGAFNVGSGYIEIFLSQGILGMVVFSFVHGLISSYVFNRVKKKKSAILLFSVISQINLLLIFGNGYFNLNVLAQIPMAVLFFNNKKLNYIYDSNNLDGVIRE
;
A
#
# COMPACT_ATOMS: atom_id res chain seq x y z
N MET A 1 -10.22 -6.67 -33.25
CA MET A 1 -11.61 -6.59 -32.79
C MET A 1 -11.75 -6.78 -31.25
N ALA A 2 -11.18 -7.82 -30.64
CA ALA A 2 -11.29 -8.07 -29.19
C ALA A 2 -10.75 -6.93 -28.28
N ILE A 3 -9.59 -6.35 -28.62
CA ILE A 3 -8.97 -5.25 -27.86
C ILE A 3 -9.84 -3.98 -27.90
N LEU A 4 -10.42 -3.69 -29.06
CA LEU A 4 -11.27 -2.52 -29.30
C LEU A 4 -12.57 -2.61 -28.47
N ASN A 5 -13.19 -3.80 -28.42
CA ASN A 5 -14.37 -4.06 -27.58
C ASN A 5 -14.04 -3.99 -26.09
N ALA A 6 -12.85 -4.44 -25.66
CA ALA A 6 -12.41 -4.37 -24.28
C ALA A 6 -12.27 -2.91 -23.78
N ILE A 7 -11.70 -2.02 -24.61
CA ILE A 7 -11.55 -0.60 -24.27
C ILE A 7 -12.88 0.14 -24.32
N LYS A 8 -13.77 -0.17 -25.27
CA LYS A 8 -15.14 0.40 -25.28
C LYS A 8 -15.89 0.12 -23.97
N ASN A 9 -15.68 -1.06 -23.40
CA ASN A 9 -16.28 -1.46 -22.13
C ASN A 9 -15.47 -1.00 -20.90
N PHE A 10 -14.31 -0.37 -21.08
CA PHE A 10 -13.48 0.14 -19.99
C PHE A 10 -14.01 1.49 -19.50
N SER A 11 -14.53 1.49 -18.28
CA SER A 11 -15.02 2.67 -17.59
C SER A 11 -14.34 2.87 -16.25
N ILE A 12 -14.21 4.12 -15.85
CA ILE A 12 -13.77 4.48 -14.50
C ILE A 12 -15.00 4.79 -13.67
N HIS A 13 -15.10 4.14 -12.54
CA HIS A 13 -16.17 4.33 -11.57
C HIS A 13 -15.63 5.11 -10.39
N LYS A 14 -15.61 6.45 -10.51
CA LYS A 14 -15.35 7.33 -9.35
C LYS A 14 -16.60 7.36 -8.48
N GLY A 15 -16.60 6.56 -7.43
CA GLY A 15 -17.64 6.54 -6.41
C GLY A 15 -17.11 6.91 -5.02
N LYS A 16 -18.02 6.98 -4.05
CA LYS A 16 -17.68 7.16 -2.63
C LYS A 16 -16.77 6.02 -2.15
N LEU A 17 -17.07 4.77 -2.51
CA LEU A 17 -16.31 3.58 -2.09
C LEU A 17 -14.88 3.51 -2.66
N THR A 18 -14.64 4.16 -3.80
CA THR A 18 -13.31 4.22 -4.44
C THR A 18 -12.50 5.46 -4.02
N SER A 19 -13.10 6.34 -3.21
CA SER A 19 -12.45 7.55 -2.75
C SER A 19 -11.35 7.20 -1.73
N PRO A 20 -10.13 7.78 -1.85
CA PRO A 20 -9.12 7.68 -0.80
C PRO A 20 -9.61 8.18 0.56
N LEU A 21 -10.59 9.10 0.56
CA LEU A 21 -11.28 9.55 1.76
C LEU A 21 -11.97 8.40 2.47
N PHE A 22 -12.77 7.64 1.71
CA PHE A 22 -13.50 6.50 2.26
C PHE A 22 -12.54 5.44 2.73
N THR A 23 -11.53 5.08 1.95
CA THR A 23 -10.58 4.02 2.34
C THR A 23 -9.81 4.37 3.61
N PHE A 24 -9.39 5.63 3.75
CA PHE A 24 -8.68 6.10 4.93
C PHE A 24 -9.60 6.16 6.16
N CYS A 25 -10.77 6.78 6.06
CA CYS A 25 -11.70 6.84 7.18
C CYS A 25 -12.20 5.43 7.56
N PHE A 26 -12.51 4.58 6.60
CA PHE A 26 -13.00 3.22 6.84
C PHE A 26 -12.02 2.40 7.68
N ILE A 27 -10.72 2.45 7.38
CA ILE A 27 -9.74 1.65 8.13
C ILE A 27 -9.55 2.18 9.55
N TRP A 28 -9.48 3.51 9.74
CA TRP A 28 -9.29 4.10 11.07
C TRP A 28 -10.54 3.99 11.94
N PHE A 29 -11.75 4.19 11.38
CA PHE A 29 -12.99 3.90 12.09
C PHE A 29 -13.14 2.41 12.37
N GLY A 30 -12.70 1.53 11.46
CA GLY A 30 -12.66 0.09 11.68
C GLY A 30 -11.79 -0.28 12.88
N VAL A 31 -10.58 0.29 12.97
CA VAL A 31 -9.70 0.13 14.14
C VAL A 31 -10.38 0.61 15.42
N PHE A 32 -11.02 1.79 15.39
CA PHE A 32 -11.74 2.32 16.56
C PHE A 32 -12.87 1.38 17.01
N ILE A 33 -13.72 0.91 16.07
CA ILE A 33 -14.81 -0.03 16.38
C ILE A 33 -14.26 -1.33 16.97
N LEU A 34 -13.21 -1.89 16.38
CA LEU A 34 -12.58 -3.11 16.90
C LEU A 34 -11.98 -2.88 18.30
N TYR A 35 -11.39 -1.71 18.55
CA TYR A 35 -10.90 -1.34 19.87
C TYR A 35 -12.03 -1.35 20.91
N THR A 36 -13.22 -0.84 20.58
CA THR A 36 -14.36 -0.83 21.53
C THR A 36 -14.87 -2.21 21.94
N LEU A 37 -14.48 -3.27 21.22
CA LEU A 37 -14.80 -4.64 21.61
C LEU A 37 -13.97 -5.12 22.81
N SER A 38 -12.85 -4.44 23.12
CA SER A 38 -11.97 -4.72 24.27
C SER A 38 -11.64 -6.21 24.46
N LEU A 39 -11.35 -6.93 23.38
CA LEU A 39 -11.13 -8.39 23.41
C LEU A 39 -9.74 -8.81 23.90
N SER A 40 -8.94 -7.86 24.40
CA SER A 40 -7.59 -8.08 24.93
C SER A 40 -7.30 -7.13 26.08
N ASP A 41 -6.67 -7.64 27.14
CA ASP A 41 -6.23 -6.86 28.29
C ASP A 41 -5.03 -5.94 27.96
N LEU A 42 -4.44 -6.08 26.77
CA LEU A 42 -3.44 -5.13 26.25
C LEU A 42 -4.07 -3.77 25.86
N LEU A 43 -5.39 -3.69 25.77
CA LEU A 43 -6.15 -2.48 25.43
C LEU A 43 -6.37 -1.63 26.68
N ILE A 44 -5.26 -1.14 27.25
CA ILE A 44 -5.22 -0.50 28.57
C ILE A 44 -5.83 0.90 28.62
N PHE A 45 -5.98 1.58 27.48
CA PHE A 45 -6.47 2.96 27.45
C PHE A 45 -8.00 3.05 27.39
N PRO A 46 -8.61 4.04 28.07
CA PRO A 46 -10.02 4.35 27.90
C PRO A 46 -10.37 4.64 26.43
N ILE A 47 -11.59 4.26 26.03
CA ILE A 47 -12.11 4.50 24.67
C ILE A 47 -12.03 5.98 24.28
N SER A 48 -12.19 6.90 25.25
CA SER A 48 -12.07 8.35 25.03
C SER A 48 -10.69 8.77 24.52
N GLU A 49 -9.61 8.17 25.04
CA GLU A 49 -8.23 8.53 24.63
C GLU A 49 -7.89 7.99 23.24
N ILE A 50 -8.36 6.79 22.92
CA ILE A 50 -8.28 6.25 21.55
C ILE A 50 -9.12 7.12 20.60
N ALA A 51 -10.31 7.55 21.01
CA ALA A 51 -11.15 8.43 20.21
C ALA A 51 -10.44 9.77 19.91
N VAL A 52 -9.75 10.36 20.90
CA VAL A 52 -8.92 11.55 20.70
C VAL A 52 -7.80 11.28 19.70
N THR A 53 -7.06 10.19 19.86
CA THR A 53 -5.95 9.82 18.96
C THR A 53 -6.43 9.64 17.52
N VAL A 54 -7.54 8.91 17.32
CA VAL A 54 -8.16 8.71 16.01
C VAL A 54 -8.68 10.03 15.44
N THR A 55 -9.21 10.92 16.27
CA THR A 55 -9.68 12.26 15.85
C THR A 55 -8.53 13.14 15.36
N ILE A 56 -7.40 13.15 16.07
CA ILE A 56 -6.17 13.86 15.66
C ILE A 56 -5.69 13.39 14.29
N ILE A 57 -5.92 12.13 13.94
CA ILE A 57 -5.56 11.55 12.64
C ILE A 57 -6.61 11.89 11.57
N ILE A 58 -7.89 11.60 11.82
CA ILE A 58 -8.95 11.69 10.82
C ILE A 58 -9.28 13.15 10.47
N VAL A 59 -9.44 14.03 11.47
CA VAL A 59 -9.95 15.38 11.22
C VAL A 59 -9.04 16.20 10.31
N PRO A 60 -7.72 16.30 10.54
CA PRO A 60 -6.86 17.09 9.64
C PRO A 60 -6.79 16.50 8.23
N PHE A 61 -6.85 15.17 8.10
CA PHE A 61 -6.97 14.52 6.78
C PHE A 61 -8.25 14.92 6.05
N LEU A 62 -9.41 14.88 6.73
CA LEU A 62 -10.70 15.32 6.19
C LEU A 62 -10.62 16.78 5.73
N VAL A 63 -10.02 17.65 6.53
CA VAL A 63 -9.84 19.07 6.23
C VAL A 63 -8.97 19.25 4.99
N GLY A 64 -7.79 18.62 4.93
CA GLY A 64 -6.92 18.68 3.76
C GLY A 64 -7.59 18.14 2.50
N TYR A 65 -8.25 16.98 2.60
CA TYR A 65 -8.96 16.39 1.47
C TYR A 65 -10.08 17.29 0.93
N SER A 66 -10.87 17.87 1.83
CA SER A 66 -12.01 18.74 1.51
C SER A 66 -11.54 20.07 0.93
N LEU A 67 -10.50 20.69 1.51
CA LEU A 67 -9.91 21.94 1.04
C LEU A 67 -9.49 21.84 -0.43
N PHE A 68 -8.69 20.83 -0.79
CA PHE A 68 -8.28 20.65 -2.18
C PHE A 68 -9.47 20.37 -3.10
N THR A 69 -10.44 19.56 -2.65
CA THR A 69 -11.63 19.26 -3.44
C THR A 69 -12.42 20.54 -3.74
N SER A 70 -12.60 21.41 -2.76
CA SER A 70 -13.30 22.69 -2.89
C SER A 70 -12.53 23.64 -3.82
N ILE A 71 -11.22 23.81 -3.62
CA ILE A 71 -10.37 24.63 -4.49
C ILE A 71 -10.46 24.13 -5.94
N ASN A 72 -10.36 22.83 -6.17
CA ASN A 72 -10.41 22.25 -7.51
C ASN A 72 -11.80 22.35 -8.18
N LYS A 73 -12.88 22.43 -7.39
CA LYS A 73 -14.24 22.71 -7.91
C LYS A 73 -14.40 24.17 -8.33
N LEU A 74 -13.81 25.09 -7.58
CA LEU A 74 -13.89 26.54 -7.83
C LEU A 74 -12.88 27.01 -8.89
N ALA A 75 -11.78 26.28 -9.09
CA ALA A 75 -10.75 26.63 -10.06
C ALA A 75 -11.33 26.66 -11.49
N PRO A 76 -11.07 27.73 -12.27
CA PRO A 76 -11.54 27.83 -13.63
C PRO A 76 -10.95 26.69 -14.47
N LYS A 77 -11.84 25.86 -15.03
CA LYS A 77 -11.43 24.76 -15.92
C LYS A 77 -11.03 25.35 -17.26
N LYS A 78 -9.74 25.59 -17.44
CA LYS A 78 -9.19 25.99 -18.74
C LYS A 78 -9.52 24.88 -19.76
N LYS A 79 -10.36 25.19 -20.76
CA LYS A 79 -10.55 24.33 -21.93
C LYS A 79 -9.21 24.33 -22.66
N ILE A 80 -8.44 23.27 -22.50
CA ILE A 80 -7.25 23.06 -23.31
C ILE A 80 -7.76 22.48 -24.62
N ASP A 81 -7.76 23.30 -25.68
CA ASP A 81 -7.85 22.81 -27.04
C ASP A 81 -6.55 22.07 -27.34
N VAL A 82 -6.56 20.77 -27.08
CA VAL A 82 -5.49 19.88 -27.54
C VAL A 82 -5.73 19.66 -29.03
N LYS A 83 -4.74 19.95 -29.88
CA LYS A 83 -4.81 19.56 -31.29
C LYS A 83 -4.55 18.06 -31.40
N TYR A 84 -5.52 17.38 -32.00
CA TYR A 84 -5.59 15.93 -32.13
C TYR A 84 -4.83 15.46 -33.41
N SER A 85 -3.70 14.73 -33.31
CA SER A 85 -3.08 13.99 -34.45
C SER A 85 -3.42 12.48 -34.51
N VAL A 86 -3.88 11.98 -35.66
CA VAL A 86 -4.44 10.62 -35.76
C VAL A 86 -3.36 9.54 -35.57
N VAL A 87 -3.46 8.73 -34.49
CA VAL A 87 -2.62 7.54 -34.28
C VAL A 87 -3.49 6.30 -34.41
N ASP A 88 -3.04 5.31 -35.19
CA ASP A 88 -3.70 4.00 -35.27
C ASP A 88 -3.72 3.34 -33.88
N PHE A 89 -4.93 3.09 -33.39
CA PHE A 89 -5.22 2.46 -32.10
C PHE A 89 -4.43 1.19 -31.84
N ASN A 90 -4.30 0.32 -32.85
CA ASN A 90 -3.61 -0.97 -32.68
C ASN A 90 -2.12 -0.76 -32.42
N THR A 91 -1.50 0.20 -33.12
CA THR A 91 -0.09 0.56 -32.94
C THR A 91 0.15 1.19 -31.57
N GLY A 92 -0.77 2.02 -31.09
CA GLY A 92 -0.72 2.62 -29.76
C GLY A 92 -0.81 1.59 -28.63
N ALA A 93 -1.81 0.70 -28.68
CA ALA A 93 -2.01 -0.34 -27.67
C ALA A 93 -0.82 -1.30 -27.61
N ALA A 94 -0.30 -1.72 -28.78
CA ALA A 94 0.90 -2.55 -28.86
C ALA A 94 2.12 -1.86 -28.24
N LYS A 95 2.27 -0.54 -28.42
CA LYS A 95 3.37 0.25 -27.83
C LYS A 95 3.28 0.32 -26.31
N VAL A 96 2.09 0.50 -25.74
CA VAL A 96 1.88 0.47 -24.27
C VAL A 96 2.26 -0.91 -23.72
N LEU A 97 1.71 -1.97 -24.30
CA LEU A 97 1.96 -3.34 -23.86
C LEU A 97 3.43 -3.72 -23.99
N ARG A 98 4.09 -3.34 -25.09
CA ARG A 98 5.53 -3.57 -25.30
C ARG A 98 6.36 -2.82 -24.25
N LYS A 99 6.01 -1.58 -23.91
CA LYS A 99 6.71 -0.81 -22.88
C LYS A 99 6.60 -1.50 -21.51
N THR A 100 5.39 -1.87 -21.08
CA THR A 100 5.19 -2.59 -19.82
C THR A 100 6.00 -3.89 -19.80
N ARG A 101 5.95 -4.68 -20.89
CA ARG A 101 6.68 -5.94 -21.02
C ARG A 101 8.19 -5.75 -20.93
N ASN A 102 8.75 -4.75 -21.62
CA ASN A 102 10.18 -4.47 -21.57
C ASN A 102 10.62 -4.09 -20.14
N LEU A 103 9.84 -3.27 -19.45
CA LEU A 103 10.09 -2.92 -18.05
C LEU A 103 10.01 -4.15 -17.13
N THR A 104 9.05 -5.06 -17.37
CA THR A 104 8.97 -6.35 -16.66
C THR A 104 10.22 -7.21 -16.87
N PHE A 105 10.76 -7.29 -18.09
CA PHE A 105 12.01 -8.02 -18.34
C PHE A 105 13.22 -7.37 -17.66
N ILE A 106 13.28 -6.04 -17.63
CA ILE A 106 14.31 -5.31 -16.87
C ILE A 106 14.21 -5.67 -15.38
N PHE A 107 13.01 -5.73 -14.81
CA PHE A 107 12.82 -6.17 -13.42
C PHE A 107 13.36 -7.58 -13.18
N PHE A 108 13.06 -8.55 -14.05
CA PHE A 108 13.61 -9.90 -13.90
C PHE A 108 15.13 -9.92 -14.00
N ALA A 109 15.71 -9.15 -14.92
CA ALA A 109 17.16 -9.02 -15.02
C ALA A 109 17.77 -8.45 -13.72
N LEU A 110 17.16 -7.42 -13.13
CA LEU A 110 17.61 -6.84 -11.86
C LEU A 110 17.54 -7.86 -10.72
N VAL A 111 16.44 -8.60 -10.61
CA VAL A 111 16.30 -9.66 -9.57
C VAL A 111 17.34 -10.76 -9.76
N LEU A 112 17.61 -11.19 -11.01
CA LEU A 112 18.66 -12.18 -11.29
C LEU A 112 20.04 -11.68 -10.90
N VAL A 113 20.34 -10.39 -11.13
CA VAL A 113 21.59 -9.77 -10.67
C VAL A 113 21.68 -9.77 -9.14
N GLU A 114 20.59 -9.43 -8.44
CA GLU A 114 20.57 -9.50 -6.97
C GLU A 114 20.79 -10.92 -6.45
N ILE A 115 20.17 -11.93 -7.07
CA ILE A 115 20.38 -13.34 -6.72
C ILE A 115 21.82 -13.77 -6.99
N ALA A 116 22.40 -13.38 -8.13
CA ALA A 116 23.78 -13.71 -8.48
C ALA A 116 24.79 -13.11 -7.49
N ILE A 117 24.56 -11.86 -7.06
CA ILE A 117 25.43 -11.17 -6.08
C ILE A 117 25.24 -11.75 -4.67
N ALA A 118 24.00 -12.00 -4.27
CA ALA A 118 23.73 -12.60 -2.96
C ALA A 118 24.25 -14.06 -2.89
N GLY A 119 24.26 -14.77 -4.02
CA GLY A 119 24.66 -16.18 -4.10
C GLY A 119 23.59 -17.15 -3.56
N TYR A 120 22.38 -16.66 -3.27
CA TYR A 120 21.30 -17.48 -2.73
C TYR A 120 19.91 -16.90 -3.03
N ILE A 121 18.88 -17.74 -2.93
CA ILE A 121 17.47 -17.33 -2.96
C ILE A 121 16.92 -17.51 -1.54
N PRO A 122 16.34 -16.47 -0.90
CA PRO A 122 15.94 -16.53 0.51
C PRO A 122 15.04 -17.72 0.85
N LEU A 123 13.92 -17.91 0.16
CA LEU A 123 12.99 -19.00 0.46
C LEU A 123 13.60 -20.39 0.29
N ILE A 124 14.35 -20.61 -0.81
CA ILE A 124 14.99 -21.91 -1.08
C ILE A 124 16.03 -22.21 0.00
N SER A 125 16.83 -21.22 0.38
CA SER A 125 17.87 -21.38 1.39
C SER A 125 17.29 -21.72 2.75
N MET A 126 16.23 -21.01 3.16
CA MET A 126 15.50 -21.30 4.40
C MET A 126 14.87 -22.69 4.36
N ALA A 127 14.29 -23.10 3.22
CA ALA A 127 13.71 -24.43 3.06
C ALA A 127 14.76 -25.55 3.14
N THR A 128 16.00 -25.29 2.72
CA THR A 128 17.15 -26.21 2.86
C THR A 128 17.80 -26.17 4.26
N GLY A 129 17.21 -25.46 5.22
CA GLY A 129 17.70 -25.38 6.61
C GLY A 129 18.83 -24.36 6.85
N ARG A 130 19.15 -23.51 5.87
CA ARG A 130 20.16 -22.45 6.07
C ARG A 130 19.57 -21.26 6.83
N THR A 131 20.30 -20.78 7.83
CA THR A 131 19.97 -19.58 8.60
C THR A 131 20.36 -18.32 7.84
N VAL A 132 19.59 -17.96 6.81
CA VAL A 132 19.78 -16.71 6.07
C VAL A 132 18.81 -15.64 6.56
N SER A 133 19.34 -14.42 6.78
CA SER A 133 18.48 -13.27 7.04
C SER A 133 17.92 -12.73 5.73
N GLN A 134 16.59 -12.67 5.62
CA GLN A 134 15.90 -11.99 4.51
C GLN A 134 16.25 -10.50 4.41
N PHE A 135 16.69 -9.88 5.52
CA PHE A 135 17.06 -8.46 5.56
C PHE A 135 18.45 -8.19 4.99
N ALA A 136 19.28 -9.23 4.83
CA ALA A 136 20.60 -9.16 4.23
C ALA A 136 20.58 -9.42 2.71
N PHE A 137 19.43 -9.82 2.15
CA PHE A 137 19.31 -10.10 0.73
C PHE A 137 19.26 -8.81 -0.12
N GLY A 138 19.91 -8.86 -1.28
CA GLY A 138 19.88 -7.81 -2.29
C GLY A 138 20.98 -6.77 -2.10
N ILE A 139 21.13 -5.89 -3.09
CA ILE A 139 22.15 -4.83 -3.01
C ILE A 139 21.60 -3.72 -2.10
N PRO A 140 22.34 -3.29 -1.06
CA PRO A 140 21.91 -2.20 -0.19
C PRO A 140 21.52 -0.98 -1.02
N SER A 141 20.45 -0.28 -0.64
CA SER A 141 19.86 0.85 -1.38
C SER A 141 19.10 0.48 -2.66
N LEU A 142 19.62 -0.40 -3.51
CA LEU A 142 18.97 -0.80 -4.76
C LEU A 142 17.80 -1.76 -4.52
N HIS A 143 17.94 -2.70 -3.58
CA HIS A 143 16.92 -3.72 -3.32
C HIS A 143 15.54 -3.12 -3.04
N GLY A 144 15.49 -2.07 -2.23
CA GLY A 144 14.25 -1.36 -1.93
C GLY A 144 13.58 -0.76 -3.18
N PHE A 145 14.39 -0.22 -4.10
CA PHE A 145 13.92 0.29 -5.38
C PHE A 145 13.42 -0.83 -6.30
N VAL A 146 14.13 -1.97 -6.36
CA VAL A 146 13.72 -3.16 -7.14
C VAL A 146 12.37 -3.67 -6.65
N LEU A 147 12.17 -3.77 -5.33
CA LEU A 147 10.89 -4.16 -4.75
C LEU A 147 9.77 -3.17 -5.09
N ALA A 148 10.03 -1.86 -4.98
CA ALA A 148 9.08 -0.81 -5.38
C ALA A 148 8.71 -0.95 -6.87
N PHE A 149 9.72 -1.16 -7.72
CA PHE A 149 9.53 -1.30 -9.17
C PHE A 149 8.69 -2.55 -9.49
N GLY A 150 8.93 -3.66 -8.81
CA GLY A 150 8.11 -4.87 -8.90
C GLY A 150 6.64 -4.61 -8.55
N CYS A 151 6.34 -3.93 -7.45
CA CYS A 151 4.96 -3.59 -7.07
C CYS A 151 4.27 -2.70 -8.13
N LEU A 152 4.98 -1.68 -8.62
CA LEU A 152 4.46 -0.84 -9.70
C LEU A 152 4.18 -1.65 -10.96
N LEU A 153 5.04 -2.63 -11.29
CA LEU A 153 4.86 -3.50 -12.45
C LEU A 153 3.71 -4.51 -12.27
N VAL A 154 3.48 -5.01 -11.06
CA VAL A 154 2.29 -5.81 -10.74
C VAL A 154 1.02 -5.03 -11.08
N ALA A 155 0.91 -3.81 -10.54
CA ALA A 155 -0.20 -2.89 -10.80
C ALA A 155 -0.34 -2.54 -12.29
N SER A 156 0.78 -2.26 -12.95
CA SER A 156 0.87 -1.89 -14.37
C SER A 156 0.45 -3.01 -15.32
N ASN A 157 0.90 -4.24 -15.09
CA ASN A 157 0.53 -5.41 -15.88
C ASN A 157 -0.94 -5.80 -15.64
N TYR A 158 -1.44 -5.67 -14.41
CA TYR A 158 -2.83 -5.96 -14.12
C TYR A 158 -3.78 -4.94 -14.76
N TYR A 159 -3.39 -3.66 -14.75
CA TYR A 159 -4.11 -2.63 -15.50
C TYR A 159 -4.19 -2.96 -17.00
N ASP A 160 -3.08 -3.39 -17.60
CA ASP A 160 -3.05 -3.81 -19.01
C ASP A 160 -3.96 -5.02 -19.27
N TYR A 161 -4.03 -5.96 -18.32
CA TYR A 161 -4.97 -7.08 -18.39
C TYR A 161 -6.43 -6.60 -18.34
N ILE A 162 -6.80 -5.71 -17.41
CA ILE A 162 -8.18 -5.23 -17.30
C ILE A 162 -8.60 -4.49 -18.57
N CYS A 163 -7.74 -3.60 -19.06
CA CYS A 163 -8.01 -2.72 -20.18
C CYS A 163 -8.01 -3.47 -21.52
N PHE A 164 -6.97 -4.24 -21.81
CA PHE A 164 -6.78 -4.86 -23.12
C PHE A 164 -7.16 -6.35 -23.17
N LYS A 165 -7.53 -6.96 -22.03
CA LYS A 165 -7.78 -8.41 -21.87
C LYS A 165 -6.60 -9.29 -22.29
N ASN A 166 -5.38 -8.76 -22.20
CA ASN A 166 -4.17 -9.51 -22.51
C ASN A 166 -3.80 -10.48 -21.37
N LYS A 167 -4.05 -11.78 -21.57
CA LYS A 167 -3.72 -12.83 -20.59
C LYS A 167 -2.22 -12.88 -20.25
N LYS A 168 -1.32 -12.50 -21.18
CA LYS A 168 0.13 -12.48 -20.90
C LYS A 168 0.49 -11.48 -19.79
N SER A 169 -0.17 -10.32 -19.76
CA SER A 169 0.04 -9.34 -18.69
C SER A 169 -0.39 -9.89 -17.33
N LEU A 170 -1.49 -10.66 -17.26
CA LEU A 170 -1.91 -11.31 -16.02
C LEU A 170 -0.89 -12.36 -15.54
N TRP A 171 -0.32 -13.14 -16.44
CA TRP A 171 0.76 -14.07 -16.09
C TRP A 171 2.00 -13.36 -15.54
N PHE A 172 2.39 -12.22 -16.12
CA PHE A 172 3.47 -11.40 -15.57
C PHE A 172 3.16 -10.89 -14.16
N THR A 173 1.92 -10.47 -13.89
CA THR A 173 1.47 -10.09 -12.54
C THR A 173 1.71 -11.23 -11.55
N PHE A 174 1.26 -12.46 -11.86
CA PHE A 174 1.44 -13.61 -10.97
C PHE A 174 2.91 -14.02 -10.81
N PHE A 175 3.70 -13.94 -11.87
CA PHE A 175 5.12 -14.28 -11.81
C PHE A 175 5.89 -13.30 -10.92
N ILE A 176 5.63 -12.00 -11.00
CA ILE A 176 6.25 -11.01 -10.10
C ILE A 176 5.84 -11.25 -8.64
N ILE A 177 4.57 -11.57 -8.36
CA ILE A 177 4.12 -11.93 -6.99
C ILE A 177 4.86 -13.19 -6.50
N SER A 178 5.07 -14.17 -7.38
CA SER A 178 5.82 -15.39 -7.05
C SER A 178 7.29 -15.07 -6.71
N ILE A 179 7.90 -14.09 -7.39
CA ILE A 179 9.23 -13.58 -6.99
C ILE A 179 9.18 -13.00 -5.57
N PHE A 180 8.17 -12.21 -5.21
CA PHE A 180 8.06 -11.69 -3.84
C PHE A 180 7.93 -12.79 -2.78
N VAL A 181 7.27 -13.90 -3.11
CA VAL A 181 7.23 -15.10 -2.26
C VAL A 181 8.62 -15.73 -2.12
N LEU A 182 9.36 -15.91 -3.23
CA LEU A 182 10.73 -16.43 -3.22
C LEU A 182 11.70 -15.56 -2.41
N LEU A 183 11.47 -14.25 -2.40
CA LEU A 183 12.24 -13.28 -1.62
C LEU A 183 11.74 -13.12 -0.17
N VAL A 184 10.67 -13.84 0.22
CA VAL A 184 10.07 -13.80 1.58
C VAL A 184 9.56 -12.39 1.97
N THR A 185 9.22 -11.56 0.98
CA THR A 185 8.83 -10.15 1.19
C THR A 185 7.32 -9.98 1.43
N ARG A 186 6.84 -10.46 2.58
CA ARG A 186 5.40 -10.45 2.96
C ARG A 186 4.71 -9.10 2.75
N LYS A 187 5.39 -8.01 3.13
CA LYS A 187 4.92 -6.63 2.94
C LYS A 187 4.61 -6.32 1.46
N MET A 188 5.49 -6.72 0.53
CA MET A 188 5.34 -6.40 -0.90
C MET A 188 4.22 -7.19 -1.56
N ILE A 189 3.97 -8.41 -1.07
CA ILE A 189 2.82 -9.23 -1.44
C ILE A 189 1.52 -8.52 -1.04
N MET A 190 1.41 -8.06 0.22
CA MET A 190 0.24 -7.31 0.69
C MET A 190 0.02 -6.01 -0.10
N VAL A 191 1.08 -5.23 -0.30
CA VAL A 191 1.05 -3.99 -1.10
C VAL A 191 0.51 -4.29 -2.51
N SER A 192 1.05 -5.32 -3.15
CA SER A 192 0.63 -5.76 -4.49
C SER A 192 -0.85 -6.10 -4.53
N PHE A 193 -1.36 -6.96 -3.63
CA PHE A 193 -2.77 -7.35 -3.63
C PHE A 193 -3.72 -6.18 -3.37
N ILE A 194 -3.36 -5.26 -2.47
CA ILE A 194 -4.17 -4.06 -2.21
C ILE A 194 -4.22 -3.17 -3.46
N GLN A 195 -3.08 -2.98 -4.16
CA GLN A 195 -3.05 -2.21 -5.40
C GLN A 195 -3.91 -2.84 -6.50
N LEU A 196 -3.84 -4.18 -6.66
CA LEU A 196 -4.71 -4.92 -7.58
C LEU A 196 -6.19 -4.70 -7.24
N GLY A 197 -6.54 -4.81 -5.95
CA GLY A 197 -7.88 -4.53 -5.45
C GLY A 197 -8.35 -3.11 -5.79
N MET A 198 -7.53 -2.10 -5.51
CA MET A 198 -7.85 -0.69 -5.80
C MET A 198 -8.04 -0.43 -7.29
N ILE A 199 -7.18 -1.00 -8.14
CA ILE A 199 -7.33 -0.90 -9.60
C ILE A 199 -8.63 -1.58 -10.03
N HIS A 200 -8.93 -2.76 -9.51
CA HIS A 200 -10.16 -3.48 -9.83
C HIS A 200 -11.40 -2.66 -9.44
N LEU A 201 -11.45 -2.14 -8.21
CA LEU A 201 -12.57 -1.34 -7.69
C LEU A 201 -12.84 -0.09 -8.53
N ILE A 202 -11.80 0.62 -8.99
CA ILE A 202 -11.98 1.85 -9.76
C ILE A 202 -12.26 1.62 -11.25
N THR A 203 -11.88 0.46 -11.81
CA THR A 203 -12.00 0.16 -13.24
C THR A 203 -13.12 -0.83 -13.59
N THR A 204 -13.73 -1.48 -12.60
CA THR A 204 -14.77 -2.48 -12.81
C THR A 204 -16.01 -2.17 -11.98
N LYS A 205 -17.19 -2.53 -12.48
CA LYS A 205 -18.43 -2.43 -11.70
C LYS A 205 -18.43 -3.55 -10.66
N ILE A 206 -18.46 -3.16 -9.39
CA ILE A 206 -18.53 -4.10 -8.28
C ILE A 206 -19.88 -4.81 -8.31
N ARG A 207 -19.87 -6.12 -8.53
CA ARG A 207 -21.07 -6.96 -8.40
C ARG A 207 -21.15 -7.48 -6.95
N PRO A 208 -22.34 -7.64 -6.35
CA PRO A 208 -22.50 -8.17 -4.99
C PRO A 208 -21.76 -9.51 -4.77
N LYS A 209 -21.79 -10.40 -5.76
CA LYS A 209 -21.02 -11.66 -5.77
C LYS A 209 -19.51 -11.46 -5.57
N THR A 210 -18.96 -10.37 -6.12
CA THR A 210 -17.53 -10.03 -5.98
C THR A 210 -17.22 -9.60 -4.56
N ILE A 211 -18.10 -8.82 -3.92
CA ILE A 211 -17.96 -8.41 -2.53
C ILE A 211 -17.97 -9.65 -1.62
N PHE A 212 -18.93 -10.55 -1.82
CA PHE A 212 -19.01 -11.81 -1.08
C PHE A 212 -17.71 -12.64 -1.23
N LEU A 213 -17.21 -12.81 -2.45
CA LEU A 213 -15.96 -13.52 -2.70
C LEU A 213 -14.74 -12.85 -2.05
N VAL A 214 -14.68 -11.51 -2.04
CA VAL A 214 -13.62 -10.76 -1.37
C VAL A 214 -13.68 -10.98 0.14
N VAL A 215 -14.86 -10.88 0.76
CA VAL A 215 -15.05 -11.13 2.19
C VAL A 215 -14.62 -12.57 2.54
N LEU A 216 -15.08 -13.55 1.76
CA LEU A 216 -14.68 -14.95 1.95
C LEU A 216 -13.16 -15.14 1.81
N SER A 217 -12.54 -14.46 0.85
CA SER A 217 -11.08 -14.51 0.66
C SER A 217 -10.32 -13.90 1.84
N VAL A 218 -10.80 -12.78 2.40
CA VAL A 218 -10.20 -12.15 3.59
C VAL A 218 -10.31 -13.09 4.80
N LEU A 219 -11.47 -13.71 5.01
CA LEU A 219 -11.65 -14.70 6.08
C LEU A 219 -10.70 -15.89 5.92
N LEU A 220 -10.56 -16.40 4.70
CA LEU A 220 -9.61 -17.48 4.40
C LEU A 220 -8.16 -17.05 4.70
N VAL A 221 -7.78 -15.82 4.35
CA VAL A 221 -6.45 -15.28 4.68
C VAL A 221 -6.24 -15.19 6.19
N PHE A 222 -7.24 -14.79 6.98
CA PHE A 222 -7.13 -14.77 8.44
C PHE A 222 -6.94 -16.16 9.02
N LEU A 223 -7.66 -17.17 8.51
CA LEU A 223 -7.48 -18.56 8.91
C LEU A 223 -6.07 -19.07 8.56
N LEU A 224 -5.60 -18.81 7.33
CA LEU A 224 -4.25 -19.20 6.90
C LEU A 224 -3.16 -18.49 7.70
N PHE A 225 -3.34 -17.21 7.98
CA PHE A 225 -2.39 -16.43 8.76
C PHE A 225 -2.31 -16.95 10.21
N GLY A 226 -3.45 -17.28 10.82
CA GLY A 226 -3.50 -17.94 12.12
C GLY A 226 -2.78 -19.27 12.13
N TYR A 227 -3.06 -20.13 11.15
CA TYR A 227 -2.41 -21.44 11.02
C TYR A 227 -0.88 -21.32 10.87
N ILE A 228 -0.40 -20.42 10.00
CA ILE A 228 1.04 -20.17 9.82
C ILE A 228 1.65 -19.55 11.09
N GLY A 229 0.94 -18.64 11.76
CA GLY A 229 1.36 -18.03 13.02
C GLY A 229 1.53 -19.07 14.13
N ASP A 230 0.60 -20.01 14.22
CA ASP A 230 0.63 -21.10 15.21
C ASP A 230 1.78 -22.07 14.96
N ILE A 231 2.14 -22.36 13.71
CA ILE A 231 3.33 -23.16 13.39
C ILE A 231 4.61 -22.45 13.89
N ARG A 232 4.68 -21.12 13.82
CA ARG A 232 5.87 -20.36 14.19
C ARG A 232 6.02 -20.17 15.70
N THR A 233 4.93 -19.83 16.37
CA THR A 233 4.96 -19.38 17.77
C THR A 233 4.38 -20.43 18.72
N GLY A 234 3.54 -21.34 18.22
CA GLY A 234 2.67 -22.18 19.03
C GLY A 234 1.38 -21.45 19.39
N ARG A 235 0.24 -22.12 19.20
CA ARG A 235 -1.10 -21.55 19.50
C ARG A 235 -1.21 -21.04 20.93
N GLN A 236 -0.84 -21.88 21.91
CA GLN A 236 -1.00 -21.55 23.32
C GLN A 236 -0.17 -20.35 23.74
N LEU A 237 1.10 -20.32 23.32
CA LEU A 237 1.99 -19.20 23.59
C LEU A 237 1.47 -17.91 22.95
N PHE A 238 0.97 -17.98 21.71
CA PHE A 238 0.40 -16.79 21.07
C PHE A 238 -0.83 -16.27 21.80
N ILE A 239 -1.78 -17.14 22.18
CA ILE A 239 -2.98 -16.72 22.91
C ILE A 239 -2.59 -16.10 24.26
N GLN A 240 -1.59 -16.65 24.95
CA GLN A 240 -1.02 -16.03 26.14
C GLN A 240 -0.44 -14.65 25.81
N LEU A 241 0.41 -14.51 24.80
CA LEU A 241 0.98 -13.21 24.43
C LEU A 241 -0.09 -12.16 24.06
N ALA A 242 -1.19 -12.59 23.45
CA ALA A 242 -2.29 -11.72 23.05
C ALA A 242 -3.20 -11.28 24.22
N HIS A 243 -3.06 -11.89 25.41
CA HIS A 243 -3.86 -11.65 26.62
C HIS A 243 -5.35 -11.35 26.31
N PRO A 244 -6.14 -12.32 25.84
CA PRO A 244 -7.57 -12.10 25.63
C PRO A 244 -8.27 -11.82 26.96
N SER A 245 -9.18 -10.85 26.97
CA SER A 245 -9.96 -10.46 28.16
C SER A 245 -11.09 -11.45 28.52
N PHE A 246 -11.17 -12.55 27.80
CA PHE A 246 -12.17 -13.61 27.93
C PHE A 246 -11.50 -14.97 27.81
N GLU A 247 -12.17 -16.01 28.32
CA GLU A 247 -11.70 -17.39 28.17
C GLU A 247 -11.77 -17.79 26.69
N TYR A 248 -10.60 -17.87 26.05
CA TYR A 248 -10.49 -18.12 24.62
C TYR A 248 -10.88 -19.57 24.27
N PRO A 249 -11.98 -19.81 23.54
CA PRO A 249 -12.45 -21.18 23.34
C PRO A 249 -11.54 -22.02 22.44
N ASP A 250 -11.39 -23.30 22.74
CA ASP A 250 -10.56 -24.23 21.97
C ASP A 250 -11.01 -24.42 20.52
N TRP A 251 -12.31 -24.25 20.24
CA TRP A 251 -12.87 -24.35 18.90
C TRP A 251 -12.61 -23.11 18.04
N MET A 252 -12.29 -21.96 18.65
CA MET A 252 -12.11 -20.71 17.90
C MET A 252 -10.71 -20.66 17.27
N PRO A 253 -10.60 -20.45 15.94
CA PRO A 253 -9.30 -20.37 15.29
C PRO A 253 -8.48 -19.21 15.85
N SER A 254 -7.21 -19.45 16.19
CA SER A 254 -6.25 -18.41 16.62
C SER A 254 -6.14 -17.24 15.64
N GLY A 255 -6.38 -17.50 14.35
CA GLY A 255 -6.40 -16.50 13.27
C GLY A 255 -7.31 -15.31 13.53
N PHE A 256 -8.41 -15.52 14.27
CA PHE A 256 -9.28 -14.44 14.73
C PHE A 256 -8.50 -13.47 15.63
N MET A 257 -7.84 -13.99 16.66
CA MET A 257 -7.07 -13.17 17.59
C MET A 257 -5.82 -12.57 16.94
N TRP A 258 -5.14 -13.32 16.08
CA TRP A 258 -4.04 -12.79 15.26
C TRP A 258 -4.46 -11.56 14.46
N ALA A 259 -5.57 -11.64 13.72
CA ALA A 259 -6.05 -10.51 12.94
C ALA A 259 -6.49 -9.35 13.84
N TYR A 260 -7.26 -9.65 14.89
CA TYR A 260 -7.76 -8.65 15.83
C TYR A 260 -6.61 -7.86 16.47
N ILE A 261 -5.70 -8.54 17.16
CA ILE A 261 -4.67 -7.90 17.98
C ILE A 261 -3.69 -7.10 17.12
N TYR A 262 -3.35 -7.58 15.92
CA TYR A 262 -2.47 -6.85 15.00
C TYR A 262 -3.11 -5.59 14.41
N ILE A 263 -4.43 -5.55 14.28
CA ILE A 263 -5.15 -4.36 13.79
C ILE A 263 -5.28 -3.31 14.89
N VAL A 264 -5.54 -3.72 16.14
CA VAL A 264 -5.81 -2.79 17.24
C VAL A 264 -4.55 -2.33 17.99
N THR A 265 -3.57 -3.20 18.26
CA THR A 265 -2.35 -2.82 19.02
C THR A 265 -1.57 -1.62 18.47
N PRO A 266 -1.52 -1.36 17.14
CA PRO A 266 -0.82 -0.19 16.61
C PRO A 266 -1.36 1.16 17.09
N ILE A 267 -2.69 1.31 17.23
CA ILE A 267 -3.26 2.56 17.75
C ILE A 267 -2.95 2.71 19.25
N VAL A 268 -2.94 1.60 20.00
CA VAL A 268 -2.66 1.60 21.44
C VAL A 268 -1.21 2.01 21.70
N ASN A 269 -0.26 1.47 20.95
CA ASN A 269 1.15 1.86 21.03
C ASN A 269 1.35 3.34 20.67
N LEU A 270 0.61 3.85 19.68
CA LEU A 270 0.63 5.28 19.36
C LEU A 270 0.08 6.14 20.50
N THR A 271 -1.06 5.74 21.10
CA THR A 271 -1.64 6.43 22.24
C THR A 271 -0.71 6.38 23.45
N ASN A 272 -0.04 5.25 23.70
CA ASN A 272 0.97 5.14 24.75
C ASN A 272 2.12 6.11 24.52
N ALA A 273 2.63 6.21 23.29
CA ALA A 273 3.66 7.19 22.94
C ALA A 273 3.20 8.63 23.27
N ILE A 274 1.96 8.96 22.92
CA ILE A 274 1.35 10.27 23.22
C ILE A 274 1.29 10.52 24.74
N HIS A 275 0.92 9.52 25.53
CA HIS A 275 0.87 9.62 26.99
C HIS A 275 2.24 9.79 27.62
N MET A 276 3.25 9.08 27.11
CA MET A 276 4.62 9.20 27.60
C MET A 276 5.22 10.57 27.30
N GLY A 277 4.70 11.28 26.28
CA GLY A 277 5.14 12.63 25.92
C GLY A 277 6.60 12.70 25.45
N GLN A 278 7.23 11.56 25.18
CA GLN A 278 8.61 11.47 24.72
C GLN A 278 8.67 11.84 23.24
N THR A 279 9.07 13.08 22.97
CA THR A 279 9.31 13.58 21.63
C THR A 279 10.70 14.16 21.55
N ASP A 280 11.40 13.86 20.47
CA ASP A 280 12.52 14.64 20.02
C ASP A 280 12.04 15.83 19.18
N THR A 281 12.94 16.75 18.86
CA THR A 281 12.72 17.85 17.90
C THR A 281 13.46 17.63 16.58
N ASN A 282 13.91 16.40 16.32
CA ASN A 282 14.66 16.04 15.12
C ASN A 282 13.73 15.74 13.93
N LEU A 283 14.30 15.64 12.73
CA LEU A 283 13.59 15.24 11.51
C LEU A 283 13.97 13.81 11.10
N ASN A 284 14.30 12.93 12.06
CA ASN A 284 14.85 11.61 11.78
C ASN A 284 13.90 10.72 10.97
N PHE A 285 12.59 10.95 11.03
CA PHE A 285 11.63 10.27 10.15
C PHE A 285 11.92 10.48 8.65
N LEU A 286 12.53 11.62 8.26
CA LEU A 286 12.96 11.89 6.88
C LEU A 286 14.16 11.05 6.45
N CYS A 287 15.02 10.62 7.38
CA CYS A 287 16.14 9.73 7.07
C CYS A 287 15.66 8.42 6.43
N SER A 288 14.44 7.96 6.73
CA SER A 288 13.84 6.76 6.12
C SER A 288 13.54 6.91 4.62
N LEU A 289 13.53 8.14 4.09
CA LEU A 289 13.44 8.42 2.65
C LEU A 289 14.76 8.18 1.92
N LEU A 290 15.88 8.20 2.65
CA LEU A 290 17.20 8.14 2.08
C LEU A 290 17.65 6.68 1.89
N PRO A 291 18.32 6.38 0.77
CA PRO A 291 19.00 5.10 0.61
C PRO A 291 20.00 4.84 1.74
N LYS A 292 20.27 3.57 2.06
CA LYS A 292 21.18 3.20 3.17
C LYS A 292 22.55 3.88 3.07
N VAL A 293 23.08 4.01 1.85
CA VAL A 293 24.38 4.67 1.59
C VAL A 293 24.32 6.16 1.95
N ALA A 294 23.24 6.85 1.57
CA ALA A 294 23.06 8.26 1.89
C ALA A 294 22.79 8.49 3.38
N ARG A 295 22.11 7.56 4.05
CA ARG A 295 21.93 7.60 5.51
C ARG A 295 23.25 7.54 6.27
N GLY A 296 24.16 6.64 5.86
CA GLY A 296 25.48 6.54 6.46
C GLY A 296 26.32 7.80 6.24
N ALA A 297 26.22 8.43 5.07
CA ALA A 297 26.94 9.66 4.77
C ALA A 297 26.43 10.90 5.52
N LEU A 298 25.15 10.91 5.91
CA LEU A 298 24.52 12.03 6.62
C LEU A 298 24.45 11.81 8.15
N GLU A 299 25.14 10.79 8.66
CA GLU A 299 25.12 10.40 10.08
C GLU A 299 23.69 10.31 10.65
N CYS A 300 22.74 9.90 9.81
CA CYS A 300 21.36 9.70 10.22
C CYS A 300 21.33 8.58 11.27
N VAL A 301 21.17 8.95 12.54
CA VAL A 301 20.91 8.03 13.64
C VAL A 301 19.49 7.49 13.46
N VAL A 302 19.38 6.42 12.68
CA VAL A 302 18.25 5.51 12.82
C VAL A 302 18.64 4.65 14.00
N THR A 303 17.99 4.84 15.13
CA THR A 303 18.12 3.93 16.26
C THR A 303 17.74 2.53 15.77
N ASP A 304 18.75 1.71 15.50
CA ASP A 304 18.66 0.25 15.44
C ASP A 304 18.48 -0.31 16.87
N GLU A 305 17.76 0.43 17.74
CA GLU A 305 17.30 -0.12 19.00
C GLU A 305 16.42 -1.33 18.68
N ASP A 306 16.61 -2.39 19.47
CA ASP A 306 15.87 -3.64 19.34
C ASP A 306 14.40 -3.31 19.10
N ALA A 307 13.87 -3.71 17.94
CA ALA A 307 12.49 -3.42 17.55
C ALA A 307 11.46 -3.98 18.56
N PHE A 308 11.91 -4.79 19.52
CA PHE A 308 11.14 -5.39 20.60
C PHE A 308 11.20 -4.63 21.94
N ALA A 309 12.01 -3.57 22.04
CA ALA A 309 12.29 -2.86 23.30
C ALA A 309 12.02 -1.34 23.21
N ARG A 310 11.17 -0.90 22.28
CA ARG A 310 10.87 0.54 22.17
C ARG A 310 9.97 0.97 23.34
N SER A 311 10.30 2.10 23.97
CA SER A 311 9.66 2.59 25.19
C SER A 311 8.14 2.75 25.09
N TYR A 312 7.64 3.08 23.90
CA TYR A 312 6.21 3.27 23.65
C TYR A 312 5.41 1.96 23.50
N GLN A 313 6.05 0.80 23.42
CA GLN A 313 5.37 -0.48 23.18
C GLN A 313 4.75 -1.00 24.48
N ILE A 314 3.47 -1.37 24.44
CA ILE A 314 2.80 -2.00 25.59
C ILE A 314 3.26 -3.45 25.76
N SER A 315 3.62 -4.10 24.66
CA SER A 315 4.17 -5.45 24.65
C SER A 315 5.20 -5.58 23.54
N GLY A 316 6.36 -6.16 23.85
CA GLY A 316 7.40 -6.45 22.86
C GLY A 316 6.91 -7.40 21.75
N ALA A 317 5.89 -8.23 22.02
CA ALA A 317 5.30 -9.12 21.01
C ALA A 317 4.54 -8.37 19.90
N PHE A 318 4.07 -7.14 20.19
CA PHE A 318 3.29 -6.31 19.29
C PHE A 318 3.95 -4.94 19.12
N ASN A 319 5.05 -4.91 18.36
CA ASN A 319 5.95 -3.76 18.27
C ASN A 319 5.54 -2.63 17.30
N VAL A 320 4.44 -2.82 16.57
CA VAL A 320 4.00 -1.90 15.52
C VAL A 320 3.30 -0.69 16.16
N GLY A 321 3.70 0.54 15.80
CA GLY A 321 3.14 1.79 16.36
C GLY A 321 2.25 2.59 15.40
N SER A 322 1.82 2.00 14.29
CA SER A 322 1.20 2.66 13.13
C SER A 322 2.15 3.52 12.29
N GLY A 323 1.66 4.10 11.20
CA GLY A 323 2.40 5.02 10.35
C GLY A 323 2.61 6.41 10.94
N TYR A 324 2.02 6.72 12.09
CA TYR A 324 2.17 8.02 12.73
C TYR A 324 3.26 8.05 13.82
N ILE A 325 3.74 6.90 14.28
CA ILE A 325 4.66 6.83 15.44
C ILE A 325 5.94 7.62 15.25
N GLU A 326 6.65 7.43 14.13
CA GLU A 326 7.93 8.10 13.89
C GLU A 326 7.75 9.63 13.75
N ILE A 327 6.59 10.07 13.24
CA ILE A 327 6.26 11.50 13.14
C ILE A 327 5.97 12.07 14.51
N PHE A 328 5.23 11.33 15.34
CA PHE A 328 4.95 11.72 16.72
C PHE A 328 6.24 11.81 17.54
N LEU A 329 7.10 10.78 17.49
CA LEU A 329 8.37 10.78 18.20
C LEU A 329 9.28 11.94 17.75
N SER A 330 9.17 12.39 16.50
CA SER A 330 10.02 13.46 15.95
C SER A 330 9.45 14.88 16.13
N GLN A 331 8.13 15.05 16.13
CA GLN A 331 7.48 16.37 15.99
C GLN A 331 6.19 16.49 16.83
N GLY A 332 5.91 15.50 17.68
CA GLY A 332 4.72 15.42 18.52
C GLY A 332 3.40 15.41 17.75
N ILE A 333 2.33 15.82 18.46
CA ILE A 333 0.96 15.87 17.91
C ILE A 333 0.88 16.85 16.73
N LEU A 334 1.61 17.97 16.77
CA LEU A 334 1.63 18.95 15.68
C LEU A 334 2.12 18.31 14.38
N GLY A 335 3.21 17.52 14.45
CA GLY A 335 3.71 16.75 13.30
C GLY A 335 2.66 15.82 12.72
N MET A 336 1.93 15.09 13.58
CA MET A 336 0.84 14.21 13.15
C MET A 336 -0.26 14.97 12.42
N VAL A 337 -0.70 16.11 12.96
CA VAL A 337 -1.75 16.96 12.38
C VAL A 337 -1.32 17.48 11.00
N VAL A 338 -0.11 18.04 10.91
CA VAL A 338 0.44 18.58 9.65
C VAL A 338 0.58 17.47 8.61
N PHE A 339 1.17 16.33 8.99
CA PHE A 339 1.29 15.18 8.10
C PHE A 339 -0.08 14.71 7.61
N SER A 340 -1.05 14.56 8.52
CA SER A 340 -2.39 14.08 8.18
C SER A 340 -3.11 15.00 7.19
N PHE A 341 -2.98 16.31 7.40
CA PHE A 341 -3.47 17.33 6.47
C PHE A 341 -2.80 17.26 5.09
N VAL A 342 -1.46 17.17 5.05
CA VAL A 342 -0.70 17.13 3.79
C VAL A 342 -1.02 15.88 2.97
N HIS A 343 -1.07 14.69 3.57
CA HIS A 343 -1.40 13.50 2.79
C HIS A 343 -2.89 13.43 2.40
N GLY A 344 -3.78 14.11 3.15
CA GLY A 344 -5.15 14.41 2.74
C GLY A 344 -5.23 15.26 1.47
N LEU A 345 -4.42 16.32 1.39
CA LEU A 345 -4.28 17.15 0.18
C LEU A 345 -3.79 16.33 -1.02
N ILE A 346 -2.73 15.53 -0.82
CA ILE A 346 -2.15 14.67 -1.87
C ILE A 346 -3.18 13.64 -2.37
N SER A 347 -3.89 13.00 -1.44
CA SER A 347 -4.93 12.01 -1.74
C SER A 347 -6.05 12.61 -2.60
N SER A 348 -6.50 13.81 -2.26
CA SER A 348 -7.49 14.55 -3.04
C SER A 348 -6.95 15.00 -4.39
N TYR A 349 -5.71 15.48 -4.44
CA TYR A 349 -5.02 15.85 -5.68
C TYR A 349 -4.98 14.71 -6.70
N VAL A 350 -4.61 13.51 -6.25
CA VAL A 350 -4.50 12.32 -7.09
C VAL A 350 -5.89 11.86 -7.52
N PHE A 351 -6.84 11.73 -6.59
CA PHE A 351 -8.19 11.23 -6.89
C PHE A 351 -8.94 12.11 -7.90
N ASN A 352 -8.85 13.44 -7.77
CA ASN A 352 -9.46 14.38 -8.71
C ASN A 352 -8.89 14.23 -10.13
N ARG A 353 -7.60 13.87 -10.26
CA ARG A 353 -6.93 13.65 -11.56
C ARG A 353 -7.01 12.24 -12.10
N VAL A 354 -7.60 11.29 -11.37
CA VAL A 354 -7.81 9.94 -11.92
C VAL A 354 -8.66 10.05 -13.18
N LYS A 355 -8.09 9.64 -14.30
CA LYS A 355 -8.74 9.54 -15.61
C LYS A 355 -8.34 8.21 -16.20
N LYS A 356 -8.82 7.87 -17.40
CA LYS A 356 -8.49 6.60 -18.08
C LYS A 356 -7.00 6.46 -18.45
N LYS A 357 -6.16 7.38 -17.99
CA LYS A 357 -4.71 7.36 -18.07
C LYS A 357 -4.09 6.37 -17.08
N LYS A 358 -3.25 5.47 -17.61
CA LYS A 358 -2.51 4.45 -16.85
C LYS A 358 -1.77 5.02 -15.64
N SER A 359 -0.91 6.04 -15.81
CA SER A 359 -0.16 6.65 -14.70
C SER A 359 -1.05 7.22 -13.60
N ALA A 360 -2.21 7.79 -13.95
CA ALA A 360 -3.13 8.33 -12.95
C ALA A 360 -3.78 7.22 -12.11
N ILE A 361 -4.11 6.09 -12.72
CA ILE A 361 -4.66 4.91 -12.03
C ILE A 361 -3.58 4.25 -11.16
N LEU A 362 -2.34 4.15 -11.65
CA LEU A 362 -1.22 3.63 -10.87
C LEU A 362 -0.95 4.51 -9.64
N LEU A 363 -0.85 5.83 -9.81
CA LEU A 363 -0.68 6.76 -8.70
C LEU A 363 -1.82 6.65 -7.68
N PHE A 364 -3.07 6.56 -8.15
CA PHE A 364 -4.21 6.31 -7.28
C PHE A 364 -4.06 5.01 -6.49
N SER A 365 -3.69 3.91 -7.15
CA SER A 365 -3.54 2.61 -6.46
C SER A 365 -2.45 2.65 -5.39
N VAL A 366 -1.33 3.35 -5.64
CA VAL A 366 -0.24 3.52 -4.68
C VAL A 366 -0.69 4.35 -3.48
N ILE A 367 -1.30 5.51 -3.70
CA ILE A 367 -1.75 6.39 -2.62
C ILE A 367 -2.85 5.73 -1.77
N SER A 368 -3.85 5.11 -2.40
CA SER A 368 -4.90 4.39 -1.68
C SER A 368 -4.34 3.21 -0.88
N GLN A 369 -3.34 2.50 -1.41
CA GLN A 369 -2.66 1.43 -0.69
C GLN A 369 -1.87 1.96 0.52
N ILE A 370 -1.16 3.08 0.37
CA ILE A 370 -0.44 3.70 1.50
C ILE A 370 -1.44 4.10 2.58
N ASN A 371 -2.54 4.78 2.21
CA ASN A 371 -3.56 5.23 3.14
C ASN A 371 -4.19 4.07 3.93
N LEU A 372 -4.43 2.91 3.30
CA LEU A 372 -4.93 1.73 3.99
C LEU A 372 -3.91 1.14 4.97
N LEU A 373 -2.63 1.09 4.60
CA LEU A 373 -1.59 0.49 5.43
C LEU A 373 -1.02 1.43 6.50
N LEU A 374 -1.47 2.70 6.56
CA LEU A 374 -1.05 3.66 7.60
C LEU A 374 -1.40 3.22 9.02
N ILE A 375 -2.35 2.28 9.20
CA ILE A 375 -2.60 1.69 10.52
C ILE A 375 -1.42 0.82 11.01
N PHE A 376 -0.59 0.31 10.10
CA PHE A 376 0.57 -0.52 10.42
C PHE A 376 1.88 0.26 10.31
N GLY A 377 2.08 1.03 9.25
CA GLY A 377 3.36 1.70 9.05
C GLY A 377 3.32 2.75 7.96
N ASN A 378 4.32 3.64 7.98
CA ASN A 378 4.32 4.79 7.10
C ASN A 378 4.87 4.45 5.71
N GLY A 379 3.98 4.29 4.73
CA GLY A 379 4.37 4.09 3.33
C GLY A 379 4.91 5.36 2.65
N TYR A 380 4.61 6.56 3.16
CA TYR A 380 5.11 7.83 2.63
C TYR A 380 6.59 8.05 2.98
N PHE A 381 7.07 7.49 4.10
CA PHE A 381 8.48 7.55 4.50
C PHE A 381 9.21 6.21 4.30
N ASN A 382 8.73 5.37 3.38
CA ASN A 382 9.37 4.10 3.07
C ASN A 382 9.74 4.02 1.59
N LEU A 383 11.05 4.00 1.31
CA LEU A 383 11.57 3.98 -0.06
C LEU A 383 11.00 2.84 -0.92
N ASN A 384 10.76 1.66 -0.33
CA ASN A 384 10.23 0.48 -1.02
C ASN A 384 8.77 0.68 -1.52
N VAL A 385 8.08 1.70 -1.02
CA VAL A 385 6.71 2.04 -1.44
C VAL A 385 6.71 3.39 -2.17
N LEU A 386 7.34 4.41 -1.59
CA LEU A 386 7.32 5.77 -2.12
C LEU A 386 7.93 5.87 -3.54
N ALA A 387 8.99 5.11 -3.83
CA ALA A 387 9.66 5.16 -5.13
C ALA A 387 8.72 4.80 -6.31
N GLN A 388 7.60 4.13 -6.04
CA GLN A 388 6.56 3.85 -7.04
C GLN A 388 5.95 5.12 -7.63
N ILE A 389 5.83 6.20 -6.87
CA ILE A 389 5.22 7.47 -7.30
C ILE A 389 6.04 8.11 -8.43
N PRO A 390 7.33 8.47 -8.25
CA PRO A 390 8.13 9.05 -9.32
C PRO A 390 8.29 8.08 -10.50
N MET A 391 8.42 6.77 -10.26
CA MET A 391 8.48 5.77 -11.32
C MET A 391 7.19 5.71 -12.15
N ALA A 392 6.01 5.79 -11.52
CA ALA A 392 4.73 5.80 -12.22
C ALA A 392 4.62 7.00 -13.16
N VAL A 393 5.12 8.16 -12.72
CA VAL A 393 5.18 9.36 -13.54
C VAL A 393 6.21 9.18 -14.67
N LEU A 394 7.45 8.84 -14.36
CA LEU A 394 8.53 8.75 -15.34
C LEU A 394 8.25 7.70 -16.43
N PHE A 395 7.78 6.52 -16.05
CA PHE A 395 7.56 5.43 -17.00
C PHE A 395 6.18 5.47 -17.67
N PHE A 396 5.13 6.02 -17.05
CA PHE A 396 3.76 5.90 -17.57
C PHE A 396 3.04 7.25 -17.80
N ASN A 397 3.68 8.40 -17.57
CA ASN A 397 3.14 9.73 -17.88
C ASN A 397 3.41 10.17 -19.33
N ASN A 398 3.20 9.30 -20.32
CA ASN A 398 3.43 9.67 -21.70
C ASN A 398 2.17 10.33 -22.29
N LYS A 399 2.26 11.60 -22.71
CA LYS A 399 1.13 12.35 -23.29
C LYS A 399 0.51 11.62 -24.48
N LYS A 400 1.35 11.10 -25.39
CA LYS A 400 0.96 10.39 -26.64
C LYS A 400 0.21 9.06 -26.45
N LEU A 401 0.24 8.45 -25.26
CA LEU A 401 -0.40 7.16 -24.99
C LEU A 401 -1.70 7.29 -24.18
N ASN A 402 -2.02 8.49 -23.70
CA ASN A 402 -3.26 8.74 -22.93
C ASN A 402 -4.49 8.79 -23.82
N TYR A 403 -4.29 9.03 -25.12
CA TYR A 403 -5.35 9.24 -26.12
C TYR A 403 -6.08 7.95 -26.51
N ILE A 404 -5.43 6.79 -26.38
CA ILE A 404 -6.06 5.46 -26.59
C ILE A 404 -7.31 5.28 -25.71
N TYR A 405 -7.38 6.03 -24.62
CA TYR A 405 -8.39 5.89 -23.60
C TYR A 405 -9.52 6.94 -23.68
N ASP A 406 -9.40 7.97 -24.52
CA ASP A 406 -10.36 9.09 -24.62
C ASP A 406 -11.33 8.96 -25.81
N SER A 407 -11.57 7.72 -26.28
CA SER A 407 -12.50 7.50 -27.39
C SER A 407 -13.96 7.55 -26.92
N ASN A 408 -14.51 8.76 -26.80
CA ASN A 408 -15.96 8.98 -26.89
C ASN A 408 -16.47 9.01 -28.35
N ASN A 409 -15.60 8.81 -29.35
CA ASN A 409 -16.01 8.79 -30.75
C ASN A 409 -16.37 7.38 -31.24
N LEU A 410 -17.60 7.27 -31.74
CA LEU A 410 -18.29 6.08 -32.23
C LEU A 410 -17.64 5.45 -33.48
N ASP A 411 -16.71 6.15 -34.13
CA ASP A 411 -16.26 5.80 -35.49
C ASP A 411 -15.00 4.93 -35.55
N GLY A 412 -14.49 4.44 -34.41
CA GLY A 412 -13.26 3.62 -34.37
C GLY A 412 -11.98 4.39 -34.74
N VAL A 413 -12.07 5.70 -35.00
CA VAL A 413 -10.95 6.60 -35.19
C VAL A 413 -10.74 7.38 -33.89
N ILE A 414 -9.65 7.07 -33.19
CA ILE A 414 -9.20 7.90 -32.08
C ILE A 414 -8.49 9.10 -32.70
N ARG A 415 -9.21 10.23 -32.71
CA ARG A 415 -8.61 11.54 -32.90
C ARG A 415 -7.92 11.85 -31.56
N GLU A 416 -6.65 12.29 -31.57
CA GLU A 416 -5.70 12.50 -30.42
C GLU A 416 -6.04 13.51 -29.32
#